data_AF-A0A314LGU5-F1
#
_entry.id   AF-A0A314LGU5-F1
#
_cell.length_a   1.000
_cell.length_b   1.000
_cell.length_c   1.000
_cell.angle_alpha   90.00
_cell.angle_beta   90.00
_cell.angle_gamma   90.00
#
_symmetry.space_group_name_H-M   'P 1'
#
loop_
_entity.id
_entity.type
_entity.pdbx_description
1 polymer ?
#
loop_
_entity_poly.entity_id
_entity_poly.type
_entity_poly.pdbx_seq_one_letter_code
_entity_poly.pdbx_strand_id
1 'polypeptide(L)'
;MSQGSSASSVSRKNYHSIMAASQFIGTTSVNVGLRFSKCSKTKGKRCQFWEWDDDLLDPRIADLISSLKCEKVALKHENIVLQMKVAELENILEMLHEEDDND
;
A
#
# COMPACT_ATOMS: atom_id res chain seq x y z
N MET A 1 0.76 -55.40 5.64
CA MET A 1 1.60 -54.34 5.03
C MET A 1 0.69 -53.19 4.69
N SER A 2 0.65 -52.14 5.51
CA SER A 2 -0.20 -50.97 5.29
C SER A 2 0.71 -49.80 4.90
N GLN A 3 0.64 -49.36 3.65
CA GLN A 3 1.39 -48.20 3.20
C GLN A 3 0.78 -46.95 3.80
N GLY A 4 1.54 -46.26 4.66
CA GLY A 4 1.22 -44.94 5.14
C GLY A 4 1.45 -43.93 4.01
N SER A 5 0.40 -43.24 3.60
CA SER A 5 0.48 -42.04 2.79
C SER A 5 1.09 -40.91 3.64
N SER A 6 2.41 -40.74 3.58
CA SER A 6 3.06 -39.56 4.12
C SER A 6 2.83 -38.40 3.16
N ALA A 7 1.85 -37.55 3.47
CA ALA A 7 1.78 -36.21 2.90
C ALA A 7 3.05 -35.47 3.36
N SER A 8 4.04 -35.35 2.47
CA SER A 8 5.20 -34.53 2.75
C SER A 8 4.73 -33.08 2.72
N SER A 9 4.69 -32.46 3.89
CA SER A 9 4.70 -31.00 4.01
C SER A 9 6.04 -30.53 3.46
N VAL A 10 6.11 -30.38 2.13
CA VAL A 10 7.26 -29.80 1.45
C VAL A 10 7.39 -28.37 1.96
N SER A 11 8.33 -28.20 2.88
CA SER A 11 8.74 -26.92 3.42
C SER A 11 8.98 -25.95 2.28
N ARG A 12 8.17 -24.89 2.24
CA ARG A 12 8.03 -23.86 1.19
C ARG A 12 9.31 -23.04 0.91
N LYS A 13 10.48 -23.45 1.40
CA LYS A 13 11.71 -22.62 1.45
C LYS A 13 12.94 -23.24 0.79
N ASN A 14 12.83 -24.40 0.15
CA ASN A 14 13.98 -25.09 -0.43
C ASN A 14 13.79 -25.38 -1.93
N TYR A 15 13.70 -24.37 -2.78
CA TYR A 15 13.78 -24.57 -4.23
C TYR A 15 15.08 -24.02 -4.79
N HIS A 16 16.02 -24.96 -4.91
CA HIS A 16 17.20 -25.02 -5.77
C HIS A 16 18.01 -23.72 -6.02
N SER A 17 19.18 -23.71 -5.37
CA SER A 17 20.34 -22.83 -5.55
C SER A 17 20.28 -21.50 -4.80
N ILE A 18 20.73 -21.47 -3.53
CA ILE A 18 21.39 -20.35 -2.83
C ILE A 18 21.04 -18.94 -3.36
N MET A 19 19.76 -18.63 -3.47
CA MET A 19 19.30 -17.37 -4.07
C MET A 19 18.12 -16.91 -3.26
N ALA A 20 18.32 -15.80 -2.55
CA ALA A 20 17.23 -15.11 -1.89
C ALA A 20 16.19 -14.73 -2.96
N ALA A 21 14.97 -15.26 -2.83
CA ALA A 21 13.82 -14.63 -3.45
C ALA A 21 13.55 -13.33 -2.69
N SER A 22 13.41 -12.23 -3.43
CA SER A 22 12.98 -10.96 -2.83
C SER A 22 11.48 -10.83 -2.94
N GLN A 23 10.88 -10.25 -1.91
CA GLN A 23 9.47 -9.91 -1.87
C GLN A 23 9.25 -8.53 -2.50
N PHE A 24 8.21 -8.41 -3.32
CA PHE A 24 7.83 -7.20 -4.03
C PHE A 24 6.34 -6.92 -3.85
N ILE A 25 5.94 -5.68 -4.08
CA ILE A 25 4.54 -5.24 -4.03
C ILE A 25 4.10 -4.88 -5.44
N GLY A 26 2.94 -5.37 -5.87
CA GLY A 26 2.29 -4.98 -7.11
C GLY A 26 1.92 -3.50 -7.08
N THR A 27 2.23 -2.79 -8.16
CA THR A 27 1.96 -1.36 -8.32
C THR A 27 0.95 -1.05 -9.43
N THR A 28 0.48 -2.06 -10.15
CA THR A 28 -0.52 -1.86 -11.20
C THR A 28 -1.91 -1.76 -10.59
N SER A 29 -2.84 -1.10 -11.29
CA SER A 29 -4.21 -0.90 -10.81
C SER A 29 -4.93 -2.20 -10.41
N VAL A 30 -4.60 -3.31 -11.06
CA VAL A 30 -5.22 -4.63 -10.84
C VAL A 30 -4.55 -5.47 -9.74
N ASN A 31 -3.34 -5.14 -9.31
CA ASN A 31 -2.61 -5.90 -8.29
C ASN A 31 -1.99 -5.03 -7.19
N VAL A 32 -2.49 -3.80 -7.03
CA VAL A 32 -1.94 -2.84 -6.08
C VAL A 32 -2.00 -3.40 -4.66
N GLY A 33 -0.84 -3.45 -4.00
CA GLY A 33 -0.74 -3.94 -2.63
C GLY A 33 -0.65 -5.46 -2.48
N LEU A 34 -0.80 -6.24 -3.57
CA LEU A 34 -0.53 -7.68 -3.54
C LEU A 34 0.97 -7.94 -3.48
N ARG A 35 1.39 -8.88 -2.66
CA ARG A 35 2.80 -9.27 -2.52
C ARG A 35 3.12 -10.43 -3.44
N PHE A 36 4.27 -10.39 -4.07
CA PHE A 36 4.78 -11.50 -4.85
C PHE A 36 6.27 -11.68 -4.62
N SER A 37 6.72 -12.92 -4.67
CA SER A 37 8.12 -13.27 -4.60
C SER A 37 8.65 -13.49 -6.02
N LYS A 38 9.80 -12.91 -6.34
CA LYS A 38 10.53 -13.25 -7.58
C LYS A 38 12.02 -13.34 -7.34
N CYS A 39 12.68 -14.02 -8.26
CA CYS A 39 14.12 -14.18 -8.24
C CYS A 39 14.85 -12.82 -8.31
N SER A 40 15.82 -12.62 -7.42
CA SER A 40 16.58 -11.36 -7.32
C SER A 40 17.78 -11.27 -8.27
N LYS A 41 17.93 -12.20 -9.22
CA LYS A 41 18.99 -12.12 -10.24
C LYS A 41 18.81 -10.86 -11.08
N THR A 42 19.92 -10.18 -11.37
CA THR A 42 19.98 -9.09 -12.33
C THR A 42 19.54 -9.57 -13.72
N LYS A 43 18.89 -8.69 -14.50
CA LYS A 43 18.44 -8.96 -15.87
C LYS A 43 19.60 -9.55 -16.68
N GLY A 44 19.51 -10.82 -17.08
CA GLY A 44 20.53 -11.50 -17.88
C GLY A 44 20.73 -12.99 -17.54
N LYS A 45 20.44 -13.41 -16.31
CA LYS A 45 20.40 -14.84 -15.96
C LYS A 45 18.94 -15.30 -15.92
N ARG A 46 18.54 -16.21 -16.82
CA ARG A 46 17.17 -16.74 -16.90
C ARG A 46 16.78 -17.38 -15.55
N CYS A 47 16.00 -16.65 -14.77
CA CYS A 47 15.39 -17.12 -13.54
C CYS A 47 13.89 -16.83 -13.69
N GLN A 48 13.09 -17.87 -13.85
CA GLN A 48 11.65 -17.77 -14.12
C GLN A 48 10.81 -17.92 -12.85
N PHE A 49 11.44 -17.89 -11.67
CA PHE A 49 10.72 -17.99 -10.41
C PHE A 49 9.90 -16.74 -10.14
N TRP A 50 8.59 -16.94 -10.00
CA TRP A 50 7.60 -15.94 -9.63
C TRP A 50 6.41 -16.65 -8.95
N GLU A 51 5.98 -16.17 -7.79
CA GLU A 51 4.86 -16.73 -7.03
C GLU A 51 4.13 -15.59 -6.28
N TRP A 52 2.80 -15.68 -6.18
CA TRP A 52 2.02 -14.78 -5.31
C TRP A 52 2.24 -15.16 -3.85
N ASP A 53 2.47 -14.17 -2.99
CA ASP A 53 2.42 -14.38 -1.55
C ASP A 53 0.96 -14.25 -1.11
N ASP A 54 0.24 -15.37 -1.14
CA ASP A 54 -1.14 -15.51 -0.62
C ASP A 54 -1.21 -15.48 0.91
N ASP A 55 -0.10 -15.19 1.59
CA ASP A 55 -0.07 -15.03 3.03
C ASP A 55 -0.94 -13.82 3.41
N LEU A 56 -2.13 -14.14 3.92
CA LEU A 56 -3.06 -13.23 4.56
C LEU A 56 -2.26 -12.32 5.52
N LEU A 57 -2.44 -11.01 5.37
CA LEU A 57 -1.85 -10.05 6.29
C LEU A 57 -2.29 -10.40 7.72
N ASP A 58 -1.39 -10.28 8.70
CA ASP A 58 -1.77 -10.38 10.12
C ASP A 58 -2.98 -9.46 10.32
N PRO A 59 -4.07 -9.94 10.95
CA PRO A 59 -5.29 -9.14 11.14
C PRO A 59 -5.01 -7.75 11.72
N ARG A 60 -4.03 -7.63 12.62
CA ARG A 60 -3.63 -6.34 13.20
C ARG A 60 -3.03 -5.38 12.17
N ILE A 61 -2.27 -5.90 11.19
CA ILE A 61 -1.74 -5.10 10.09
C ILE A 61 -2.87 -4.69 9.15
N ALA A 62 -3.81 -5.60 8.85
CA ALA A 62 -4.97 -5.28 8.03
C ALA A 62 -5.86 -4.20 8.68
N ASP A 63 -6.12 -4.33 9.98
CA ASP A 63 -6.90 -3.37 10.76
C ASP A 63 -6.21 -2.00 10.81
N LEU A 64 -4.89 -1.97 11.02
CA LEU A 64 -4.11 -0.74 10.98
C LEU A 64 -4.19 -0.05 9.61
N ILE A 65 -4.05 -0.81 8.52
CA ILE A 65 -4.20 -0.27 7.16
C ILE A 65 -5.60 0.30 6.95
N SER A 66 -6.64 -0.39 7.44
CA SER A 66 -8.02 0.08 7.35
C SER A 66 -8.21 1.39 8.13
N SER A 67 -7.74 1.45 9.38
CA SER A 67 -7.80 2.64 10.23
C SER A 67 -7.11 3.84 9.59
N LEU A 68 -5.89 3.65 9.08
CA LEU A 68 -5.12 4.71 8.43
C LEU A 68 -5.80 5.20 7.14
N LYS A 69 -6.50 4.32 6.41
CA LYS A 69 -7.30 4.73 5.24
C LYS A 69 -8.48 5.61 5.65
N CYS A 70 -9.20 5.23 6.71
CA CYS A 70 -10.30 6.04 7.24
C CYS A 70 -9.82 7.41 7.72
N GLU A 71 -8.73 7.45 8.49
CA GLU A 71 -8.12 8.69 8.97
C GLU A 71 -7.69 9.60 7.82
N LYS A 72 -7.05 9.03 6.78
CA LYS A 72 -6.70 9.77 5.57
C LYS A 72 -7.91 10.40 4.87
N VAL A 73 -9.06 9.71 4.85
CA VAL A 73 -10.29 10.25 4.26
C VAL A 73 -10.84 11.39 5.12
N ALA A 74 -10.86 11.23 6.44
CA ALA A 74 -11.29 12.27 7.38
C ALA A 74 -10.43 13.54 7.24
N LEU A 75 -9.10 13.39 7.25
CA LEU A 75 -8.16 14.50 7.09
C LEU A 75 -8.33 15.23 5.74
N LYS A 76 -8.61 14.50 4.66
CA LYS A 76 -8.92 15.12 3.36
C LYS A 76 -10.19 15.95 3.43
N HIS A 77 -11.23 15.46 4.09
CA HIS A 77 -12.47 16.20 4.26
C HIS A 77 -12.26 17.47 5.11
N GLU A 78 -11.55 17.35 6.24
CA GLU A 78 -11.20 18.52 7.07
C GLU A 78 -10.37 19.55 6.30
N ASN A 79 -9.42 19.11 5.48
CA ASN A 79 -8.62 20.00 4.65
C ASN A 79 -9.48 20.81 3.67
N ILE A 80 -10.45 20.17 3.03
CA ILE A 80 -11.40 20.86 2.12
C ILE A 80 -12.21 21.92 2.89
N VAL A 81 -12.72 21.58 4.07
CA VAL A 81 -13.47 22.53 4.91
C VAL A 81 -12.59 23.72 5.32
N LEU A 82 -11.35 23.47 5.72
CA LEU A 82 -10.41 24.52 6.07
C LEU A 82 -10.09 25.42 4.86
N GLN A 83 -9.90 24.84 3.67
CA GLN A 83 -9.70 25.63 2.45
C GLN A 83 -10.88 26.55 2.15
N MET A 84 -12.11 26.07 2.33
CA MET A 84 -13.31 26.92 2.17
C MET A 84 -13.33 28.08 3.19
N LYS A 85 -12.92 27.81 4.44
CA LYS A 85 -12.87 28.84 5.48
C LYS A 85 -11.77 29.88 5.25
N VAL A 86 -10.62 29.45 4.73
CA VAL A 86 -9.56 30.37 4.33
C VAL A 86 -10.04 31.29 3.21
N ALA A 87 -10.68 30.75 2.17
CA ALA A 87 -11.21 31.56 1.08
C ALA A 87 -12.30 32.55 1.55
N GLU A 88 -13.16 32.15 2.50
CA GLU A 88 -14.15 33.04 3.10
C GLU A 88 -13.49 34.22 3.84
N LEU A 89 -12.43 33.95 4.62
CA LEU A 89 -11.70 34.99 5.34
C LEU A 89 -10.90 35.90 4.40
N GLU A 90 -10.30 35.36 3.34
CA GLU A 90 -9.61 36.15 2.32
C GLU A 90 -10.56 37.14 1.64
N ASN A 91 -11.78 36.71 1.30
CA ASN A 91 -12.81 37.57 0.72
C ASN A 91 -13.25 38.67 1.70
N ILE A 92 -13.41 38.35 3.00
CA ILE A 92 -13.73 39.36 4.02
C ILE A 92 -12.60 40.38 4.18
N LEU A 93 -11.35 39.91 4.18
CA LEU A 93 -10.19 40.79 4.27
C LEU A 93 -10.09 41.74 3.07
N GLU A 94 -10.41 41.24 1.87
CA GLU A 94 -10.45 42.07 0.66
C GLU A 94 -11.54 43.15 0.75
N MET A 95 -12.75 42.81 1.22
CA MET A 95 -13.81 43.80 1.44
C MET A 95 -13.42 44.90 2.45
N LEU A 96 -12.70 44.55 3.51
CA LEU A 96 -12.25 45.53 4.51
C LEU A 96 -11.18 46.48 3.96
N HIS A 97 -10.28 45.99 3.10
CA HIS A 97 -9.24 46.85 2.50
C HIS A 97 -9.82 47.86 1.49
N GLU A 98 -10.92 47.53 0.80
CA GLU A 98 -11.60 48.44 -0.13
C GLU A 98 -12.43 49.53 0.58
N GLU A 99 -12.82 49.32 1.84
CA GLU A 99 -13.53 50.32 2.65
C GLU A 99 -12.59 51.43 3.18
N ASP A 100 -11.32 51.11 3.45
CA ASP A 100 -10.32 52.07 3.97
C ASP A 100 -9.74 53.00 2.89
N ASP A 101 -9.81 52.63 1.60
CA ASP A 101 -9.27 53.42 0.47
C ASP A 101 -10.26 54.45 -0.11
N ASN A 102 -11.48 54.54 0.43
CA ASN A 102 -12.58 55.37 -0.10
C ASN A 102 -12.95 56.58 0.80
N ASP A 103 -12.13 56.90 1.80
CA ASP A 103 -12.22 58.06 2.71
C ASP A 103 -11.10 59.10 2.43
#